data_AF-A0A3C1Z300-F1
#
_entry.id   AF-A0A3C1Z300-F1
#
_cell.length_a   1.000
_cell.length_b   1.000
_cell.length_c   1.000
_cell.angle_alpha   90.00
_cell.angle_beta   90.00
_cell.angle_gamma   90.00
#
_symmetry.space_group_name_H-M   'P 1'
#
loop_
_entity.id
_entity.type
_entity.pdbx_description
1 polymer ?
#
loop_
_entity_poly.entity_id
_entity_poly.type
_entity_poly.pdbx_seq_one_letter_code
_entity_poly.pdbx_strand_id
1 'polypeptide(L)'
;MTPWLSLIGGGSLFAITLHGLVLVAPAQASSDNGLVEITGDYRYALHQPETLAEAKQHACTEALHQAVSNSVAVKERTASLVDSTFFHRLIHTLATQHVSDQHIVQQSEQGRTVYCKVKALFHADAVDRVMLAQTVSGTDQVLDQNRALRILSAREDTDGTLVVTYQALKRLDWLGTAYQGGLRESADVMVDFYDEQGVLVRSSRHPARKTATGDDVMNPGEVGTLRIAKPLNARSYRVWVVK
;
A
#
# COMPACT_ATOMS: atom_id res chain seq x y z
N MET A 1 75.32 29.17 -48.57
CA MET A 1 74.21 30.07 -48.93
C MET A 1 72.92 29.28 -48.80
N THR A 2 71.89 29.83 -48.16
CA THR A 2 70.47 29.50 -48.39
C THR A 2 70.03 30.07 -49.75
N PRO A 3 68.84 29.78 -50.34
CA PRO A 3 67.62 29.11 -49.79
C PRO A 3 67.21 27.87 -50.66
N TRP A 4 66.05 27.17 -50.59
CA TRP A 4 64.88 27.11 -49.68
C TRP A 4 64.11 25.75 -49.85
N LEU A 5 63.00 25.56 -49.11
CA LEU A 5 61.68 24.93 -49.42
C LEU A 5 61.52 23.93 -50.60
N SER A 6 60.61 22.94 -50.62
CA SER A 6 59.63 22.32 -49.67
C SER A 6 58.94 21.12 -50.42
N LEU A 7 57.83 20.43 -50.05
CA LEU A 7 56.87 20.31 -48.92
C LEU A 7 56.11 18.95 -49.12
N ILE A 8 55.39 18.42 -48.10
CA ILE A 8 54.40 17.30 -48.17
C ILE A 8 55.03 15.89 -48.43
N GLY A 9 54.62 14.79 -47.78
CA GLY A 9 53.66 14.61 -46.66
C GLY A 9 53.28 13.12 -46.48
N GLY A 10 52.36 12.81 -45.55
CA GLY A 10 51.76 11.46 -45.45
C GLY A 10 52.20 10.55 -44.28
N GLY A 11 52.47 11.09 -43.08
CA GLY A 11 52.69 10.27 -41.89
C GLY A 11 51.38 9.81 -41.24
N SER A 12 51.05 8.52 -41.33
CA SER A 12 49.85 7.93 -40.69
C SER A 12 49.99 7.85 -39.17
N LEU A 13 49.18 8.62 -38.44
CA LEU A 13 49.05 8.53 -36.99
C LEU A 13 48.12 7.37 -36.59
N PHE A 14 48.70 6.28 -36.05
CA PHE A 14 47.93 5.21 -35.42
C PHE A 14 47.43 5.64 -34.03
N ALA A 15 46.22 6.20 -33.98
CA ALA A 15 45.54 6.48 -32.72
C ALA A 15 44.96 5.19 -32.12
N ILE A 16 45.69 4.57 -31.18
CA ILE A 16 45.21 3.41 -30.43
C ILE A 16 44.19 3.89 -29.38
N THR A 17 42.90 3.82 -29.71
CA THR A 17 41.80 4.16 -28.81
C THR A 17 41.58 3.06 -27.78
N LEU A 18 42.35 3.13 -26.68
CA LEU A 18 42.22 2.24 -25.54
C LEU A 18 40.84 2.39 -24.88
N HIS A 19 39.88 1.57 -25.32
CA HIS A 19 38.54 1.52 -24.74
C HIS A 19 38.63 0.90 -23.34
N GLY A 20 38.77 1.75 -22.33
CA GLY A 20 38.65 1.36 -20.93
C GLY A 20 37.25 0.82 -20.67
N LEU A 21 37.10 -0.50 -20.71
CA LEU A 21 35.84 -1.18 -20.43
C LEU A 21 35.55 -1.04 -18.93
N VAL A 22 34.90 0.06 -18.55
CA VAL A 22 34.37 0.24 -17.20
C VAL A 22 33.28 -0.81 -17.03
N LEU A 23 33.66 -1.92 -16.41
CA LEU A 23 32.73 -2.89 -15.84
C LEU A 23 31.96 -2.16 -14.74
N VAL A 24 30.87 -1.51 -15.14
CA VAL A 24 29.74 -1.22 -14.26
C VAL A 24 29.17 -2.58 -13.88
N ALA A 25 29.80 -3.22 -12.89
CA ALA A 25 29.13 -4.23 -12.10
C ALA A 25 27.79 -3.61 -11.69
N PRO A 26 26.65 -4.31 -11.86
CA PRO A 26 25.43 -3.84 -11.25
C PRO A 26 25.76 -3.72 -9.77
N ALA A 27 25.60 -2.51 -9.22
CA ALA A 27 25.51 -2.38 -7.78
C ALA A 27 24.31 -3.26 -7.40
N GLN A 28 24.60 -4.46 -6.88
CA GLN A 28 23.59 -5.18 -6.14
C GLN A 28 23.22 -4.21 -5.03
N ALA A 29 22.01 -3.64 -5.14
CA ALA A 29 21.40 -3.01 -4.00
C ALA A 29 21.38 -4.11 -2.94
N SER A 30 22.31 -4.00 -1.98
CA SER A 30 22.17 -4.67 -0.70
C SER A 30 20.74 -4.42 -0.29
N SER A 31 19.96 -5.48 -0.08
CA SER A 31 18.58 -5.35 0.36
C SER A 31 18.61 -4.50 1.61
N ASP A 32 18.21 -3.23 1.46
CA ASP A 32 18.18 -2.27 2.55
C ASP A 32 17.06 -2.79 3.44
N ASN A 33 17.46 -3.57 4.46
CA ASN A 33 16.55 -4.38 5.26
C ASN A 33 15.43 -3.45 5.68
N GLY A 34 14.15 -3.82 5.49
CA GLY A 34 13.01 -2.89 5.48
C GLY A 34 12.66 -2.20 6.80
N LEU A 35 13.63 -1.97 7.67
CA LEU A 35 13.70 -1.08 8.82
C LEU A 35 13.73 0.39 8.36
N VAL A 36 12.56 1.02 8.26
CA VAL A 36 12.44 2.45 8.02
C VAL A 36 12.50 3.19 9.35
N GLU A 37 13.34 4.22 9.45
CA GLU A 37 13.34 5.12 10.61
C GLU A 37 12.06 5.96 10.61
N ILE A 38 11.23 5.79 11.64
CA ILE A 38 9.97 6.52 11.82
C ILE A 38 10.04 7.48 13.01
N THR A 39 9.29 8.57 12.92
CA THR A 39 9.13 9.55 14.00
C THR A 39 7.70 10.04 13.99
N GLY A 40 7.11 10.19 15.18
CA GLY A 40 5.77 10.73 15.37
C GLY A 40 5.69 11.52 16.66
N ASP A 41 4.79 12.49 16.71
CA ASP A 41 4.55 13.30 17.89
C ASP A 41 3.06 13.54 18.14
N TYR A 42 2.67 13.54 19.41
CA TYR A 42 1.28 13.59 19.82
C TYR A 42 1.09 14.53 21.01
N ARG A 43 -0.06 15.22 21.03
CA ARG A 43 -0.51 16.09 22.13
C ARG A 43 -1.78 15.50 22.71
N TYR A 44 -1.72 15.15 23.99
CA TYR A 44 -2.84 14.59 24.73
C TYR A 44 -3.27 15.55 25.84
N ALA A 45 -4.57 15.58 26.16
CA ALA A 45 -5.13 16.41 27.22
C ALA A 45 -5.62 15.54 28.37
N LEU A 46 -4.99 15.63 29.53
CA LEU A 46 -5.27 14.83 30.73
C LEU A 46 -6.75 14.92 31.16
N HIS A 47 -7.41 13.77 31.31
CA HIS A 47 -8.83 13.67 31.68
C HIS A 47 -8.99 12.95 33.03
N GLN A 48 -9.62 13.60 34.02
CA GLN A 48 -9.83 12.96 35.33
C GLN A 48 -10.82 11.78 35.18
N PRO A 49 -10.57 10.62 35.82
CA PRO A 49 -9.66 10.38 36.95
C PRO A 49 -8.23 9.93 36.62
N GLU A 50 -7.80 9.95 35.35
CA GLU A 50 -6.47 9.52 34.89
C GLU A 50 -5.32 10.23 35.62
N THR A 51 -4.20 9.53 35.81
CA THR A 51 -2.96 10.08 36.35
C THR A 51 -2.04 10.64 35.26
N LEU A 52 -1.13 11.52 35.68
CA LEU A 52 -0.09 12.08 34.81
C LEU A 52 0.84 11.02 34.18
N ALA A 53 1.02 9.87 34.84
CA ALA A 53 1.84 8.77 34.33
C ALA A 53 1.14 8.02 33.19
N GLU A 54 -0.16 7.71 33.37
CA GLU A 54 -1.00 7.09 32.34
C GLU A 54 -1.11 8.01 31.10
N ALA A 55 -1.36 9.31 31.30
CA ALA A 55 -1.41 10.29 30.21
C ALA A 55 -0.08 10.41 29.45
N LYS A 56 1.07 10.27 30.12
CA LYS A 56 2.40 10.22 29.50
C LYS A 56 2.62 8.94 28.70
N GLN A 57 2.21 7.79 29.23
CA GLN A 57 2.25 6.52 28.51
C GLN A 57 1.35 6.55 27.28
N HIS A 58 0.09 6.96 27.43
CA HIS A 58 -0.88 7.08 26.35
C HIS A 58 -0.41 8.04 25.25
N ALA A 59 0.10 9.22 25.60
CA ALA A 59 0.65 10.17 24.63
C ALA A 59 1.83 9.60 23.82
N CYS A 60 2.70 8.78 24.43
CA CYS A 60 3.81 8.14 23.72
C CYS A 60 3.37 6.93 22.88
N THR A 61 2.36 6.17 23.34
CA THR A 61 1.73 5.10 22.53
C THR A 61 1.09 5.68 21.27
N GLU A 62 0.29 6.75 21.41
CA GLU A 62 -0.34 7.40 20.25
C GLU A 62 0.67 8.10 19.34
N ALA A 63 1.76 8.66 19.88
CA ALA A 63 2.87 9.15 19.06
C ALA A 63 3.51 8.03 18.20
N LEU A 64 3.64 6.80 18.73
CA LEU A 64 4.11 5.65 17.97
C LEU A 64 3.07 5.14 16.95
N HIS A 65 1.80 5.04 17.34
CA HIS A 65 0.71 4.70 16.41
C HIS A 65 0.67 5.67 15.24
N GLN A 66 0.81 6.98 15.49
CA GLN A 66 0.90 7.99 14.44
C GLN A 66 2.19 7.88 13.62
N ALA A 67 3.34 7.52 14.21
CA ALA A 67 4.58 7.30 13.45
C ALA A 67 4.44 6.13 12.45
N VAL A 68 3.90 4.99 12.89
CA VAL A 68 3.65 3.81 12.05
C VAL A 68 2.60 4.12 10.98
N SER A 69 1.46 4.70 11.36
CA SER A 69 0.37 5.12 10.47
C SER A 69 0.80 6.15 9.42
N ASN A 70 1.78 7.02 9.75
CA ASN A 70 2.28 8.01 8.82
C ASN A 70 3.42 7.52 7.91
N SER A 71 3.97 6.32 8.14
CA SER A 71 5.03 5.74 7.30
C SER A 71 4.58 5.54 5.85
N VAL A 72 5.53 5.64 4.91
CA VAL A 72 5.24 5.48 3.47
C VAL A 72 4.71 4.08 3.17
N ALA A 73 5.37 3.04 3.69
CA ALA A 73 5.00 1.65 3.45
C ALA A 73 3.57 1.31 3.92
N VAL A 74 3.14 1.84 5.08
CA VAL A 74 1.74 1.71 5.52
C VAL A 74 0.82 2.50 4.59
N LYS A 75 1.08 3.79 4.38
CA LYS A 75 0.23 4.65 3.53
C LYS A 75 0.01 4.10 2.13
N GLU A 76 1.04 3.61 1.46
CA GLU A 76 0.92 3.05 0.10
C GLU A 76 0.08 1.78 0.06
N ARG A 77 0.14 0.95 1.12
CA ARG A 77 -0.68 -0.27 1.23
C ARG A 77 -2.08 -0.02 1.76
N THR A 78 -2.31 1.08 2.49
CA THR A 78 -3.61 1.37 3.12
C THR A 78 -4.39 2.52 2.50
N ALA A 79 -3.86 3.22 1.49
CA ALA A 79 -4.49 4.42 0.89
C ALA A 79 -5.89 4.19 0.28
N SER A 80 -6.23 2.95 -0.07
CA SER A 80 -7.53 2.57 -0.63
C SER A 80 -8.50 2.00 0.41
N LEU A 81 -8.08 1.80 1.67
CA LEU A 81 -8.91 1.14 2.67
C LEU A 81 -9.93 2.10 3.30
N VAL A 82 -11.15 1.58 3.51
CA VAL A 82 -12.28 2.32 4.08
C VAL A 82 -12.63 1.84 5.49
N ASP A 83 -12.28 0.60 5.85
CA ASP A 83 -12.52 0.08 7.20
C ASP A 83 -11.49 0.62 8.20
N SER A 84 -11.94 1.57 9.02
CA SER A 84 -11.15 2.11 10.12
C SER A 84 -10.90 1.08 11.23
N THR A 85 -11.76 0.09 11.44
CA THR A 85 -11.62 -0.89 12.52
C THR A 85 -10.55 -1.95 12.22
N PHE A 86 -10.44 -2.39 10.97
CA PHE A 86 -9.25 -3.09 10.46
C PHE A 86 -8.01 -2.21 10.59
N PHE A 87 -8.06 -0.97 10.08
CA PHE A 87 -6.88 -0.10 10.06
C PHE A 87 -6.27 0.14 11.46
N HIS A 88 -7.08 0.47 12.48
CA HIS A 88 -6.56 0.66 13.84
C HIS A 88 -5.86 -0.59 14.41
N ARG A 89 -6.35 -1.80 14.08
CA ARG A 89 -5.73 -3.06 14.54
C ARG A 89 -4.50 -3.44 13.72
N LEU A 90 -4.46 -3.09 12.44
CA LEU A 90 -3.24 -3.16 11.63
C LEU A 90 -2.14 -2.28 12.25
N ILE A 91 -2.44 -1.01 12.54
CA ILE A 91 -1.50 -0.09 13.19
C ILE A 91 -1.07 -0.61 14.56
N HIS A 92 -2.00 -1.09 15.38
CA HIS A 92 -1.69 -1.65 16.71
C HIS A 92 -0.75 -2.87 16.62
N THR A 93 -1.03 -3.86 15.76
CA THR A 93 -0.13 -5.02 15.57
C THR A 93 1.23 -4.61 15.02
N LEU A 94 1.28 -3.69 14.04
CA LEU A 94 2.54 -3.18 13.51
C LEU A 94 3.37 -2.45 14.58
N ALA A 95 2.75 -1.59 15.38
CA ALA A 95 3.42 -0.84 16.45
C ALA A 95 3.89 -1.72 17.62
N THR A 96 3.20 -2.83 17.90
CA THR A 96 3.53 -3.73 19.02
C THR A 96 4.45 -4.89 18.66
N GLN A 97 4.54 -5.30 17.39
CA GLN A 97 5.29 -6.50 16.96
C GLN A 97 6.32 -6.24 15.86
N HIS A 98 6.27 -5.08 15.20
CA HIS A 98 7.11 -4.77 14.03
C HIS A 98 7.84 -3.41 14.15
N VAL A 99 8.03 -2.95 15.38
CA VAL A 99 8.86 -1.80 15.75
C VAL A 99 10.02 -2.25 16.64
N SER A 100 11.19 -1.65 16.43
CA SER A 100 12.43 -1.86 17.19
C SER A 100 13.07 -0.51 17.56
N ASP A 101 14.00 -0.52 18.52
CA ASP A 101 14.79 0.64 18.98
C ASP A 101 13.97 1.91 19.29
N GLN A 102 12.77 1.73 19.85
CA GLN A 102 11.89 2.81 20.28
C GLN A 102 12.53 3.66 21.39
N HIS A 103 12.63 4.96 21.17
CA HIS A 103 13.10 5.93 22.15
C HIS A 103 12.25 7.21 22.14
N ILE A 104 12.08 7.81 23.32
CA ILE A 104 11.38 9.08 23.50
C ILE A 104 12.39 10.20 23.25
N VAL A 105 12.21 10.94 22.16
CA VAL A 105 13.10 12.06 21.77
C VAL A 105 12.75 13.33 22.55
N GLN A 106 11.48 13.53 22.86
CA GLN A 106 11.01 14.66 23.63
C GLN A 106 9.75 14.26 24.40
N GLN A 107 9.66 14.64 25.67
CA GLN A 107 8.44 14.62 26.44
C GLN A 107 8.33 15.95 27.19
N SER A 108 7.16 16.57 27.18
CA SER A 108 6.90 17.80 27.92
C SER A 108 5.47 17.88 28.42
N GLU A 109 5.26 18.76 29.39
CA GLU A 109 4.02 18.89 30.15
C GLU A 109 3.71 20.38 30.33
N GLN A 110 2.48 20.78 30.00
CA GLN A 110 2.05 22.17 30.08
C GLN A 110 0.61 22.23 30.58
N GLY A 111 0.45 22.46 31.89
CA GLY A 111 -0.85 22.51 32.55
C GLY A 111 -1.52 21.13 32.56
N ARG A 112 -2.54 20.95 31.71
CA ARG A 112 -3.21 19.65 31.50
C ARG A 112 -2.84 18.97 30.17
N THR A 113 -1.93 19.54 29.39
CA THR A 113 -1.50 18.96 28.10
C THR A 113 -0.16 18.25 28.26
N VAL A 114 -0.10 17.00 27.83
CA VAL A 114 1.14 16.21 27.70
C VAL A 114 1.51 16.14 26.23
N TYR A 115 2.80 16.33 25.93
CA TYR A 115 3.38 16.13 24.61
C TYR A 115 4.41 15.00 24.67
N CYS A 116 4.35 14.09 23.71
CA CYS A 116 5.38 13.08 23.51
C CYS A 116 5.78 13.00 22.03
N LYS A 117 7.09 12.89 21.79
CA LYS A 117 7.69 12.63 20.48
C LYS A 117 8.54 11.37 20.55
N VAL A 118 8.18 10.39 19.76
CA VAL A 118 8.80 9.06 19.72
C VAL A 118 9.52 8.88 18.39
N LYS A 119 10.67 8.22 18.43
CA LYS A 119 11.44 7.79 17.27
C LYS A 119 11.76 6.31 17.41
N ALA A 120 11.69 5.56 16.31
CA ALA A 120 11.89 4.10 16.32
C ALA A 120 12.26 3.61 14.91
N LEU A 121 12.66 2.35 14.81
CA LEU A 121 12.83 1.64 13.54
C LEU A 121 11.59 0.76 13.29
N PHE A 122 11.13 0.69 12.04
CA PHE A 122 9.88 0.01 11.68
C PHE A 122 10.06 -0.94 10.50
N HIS A 123 9.67 -2.21 10.67
CA HIS A 123 9.78 -3.25 9.65
C HIS A 123 8.65 -3.12 8.60
N ALA A 124 8.84 -2.23 7.62
CA ALA A 124 7.96 -2.02 6.46
C ALA A 124 7.60 -3.33 5.71
N ASP A 125 8.55 -4.26 5.57
CA ASP A 125 8.32 -5.57 4.95
C ASP A 125 7.24 -6.41 5.65
N ALA A 126 6.91 -6.10 6.91
CA ALA A 126 5.87 -6.78 7.66
C ALA A 126 4.45 -6.33 7.26
N VAL A 127 4.26 -5.14 6.67
CA VAL A 127 2.93 -4.56 6.38
C VAL A 127 2.06 -5.52 5.57
N ASP A 128 2.57 -6.02 4.44
CA ASP A 128 1.82 -6.96 3.59
C ASP A 128 1.52 -8.28 4.30
N ARG A 129 2.46 -8.79 5.12
CA ARG A 129 2.26 -10.05 5.86
C ARG A 129 1.22 -9.90 6.98
N VAL A 130 1.23 -8.79 7.72
CA VAL A 130 0.24 -8.52 8.78
C VAL A 130 -1.13 -8.25 8.18
N MET A 131 -1.21 -7.47 7.10
CA MET A 131 -2.47 -7.25 6.37
C MET A 131 -3.06 -8.57 5.88
N LEU A 132 -2.25 -9.42 5.24
CA LEU A 132 -2.69 -10.75 4.83
C LEU A 132 -3.14 -11.57 6.04
N ALA A 133 -2.33 -11.73 7.09
CA ALA A 133 -2.70 -12.52 8.28
C ALA A 133 -4.02 -12.06 8.92
N GLN A 134 -4.24 -10.74 9.05
CA GLN A 134 -5.47 -10.18 9.59
C GLN A 134 -6.70 -10.42 8.67
N THR A 135 -6.53 -10.40 7.34
CA THR A 135 -7.63 -10.80 6.41
C THR A 135 -7.88 -12.31 6.39
N VAL A 136 -6.82 -13.12 6.47
CA VAL A 136 -6.89 -14.59 6.39
C VAL A 136 -7.60 -15.18 7.60
N SER A 137 -7.48 -14.54 8.77
CA SER A 137 -8.16 -14.98 10.01
C SER A 137 -9.69 -14.81 9.98
N GLY A 138 -10.27 -14.21 8.94
CA GLY A 138 -11.70 -14.28 8.62
C GLY A 138 -12.66 -13.49 9.52
N THR A 139 -12.21 -12.89 10.62
CA THR A 139 -13.05 -12.06 11.50
C THR A 139 -13.46 -10.73 10.87
N ASP A 140 -12.67 -10.20 9.93
CA ASP A 140 -12.84 -8.84 9.40
C ASP A 140 -12.48 -8.76 7.93
N GLN A 141 -13.19 -7.92 7.19
CA GLN A 141 -13.01 -7.74 5.76
C GLN A 141 -12.45 -6.36 5.45
N VAL A 142 -11.33 -6.35 4.74
CA VAL A 142 -10.76 -5.12 4.19
C VAL A 142 -11.67 -4.60 3.07
N LEU A 143 -12.47 -3.57 3.40
CA LEU A 143 -13.30 -2.86 2.45
C LEU A 143 -12.44 -1.81 1.71
N ASP A 144 -12.33 -1.97 0.39
CA ASP A 144 -11.42 -1.23 -0.48
C ASP A 144 -12.16 -0.23 -1.39
N GLN A 145 -11.50 0.87 -1.77
CA GLN A 145 -12.09 1.96 -2.56
C GLN A 145 -11.06 2.65 -3.46
N ASN A 146 -11.49 3.06 -4.65
CA ASN A 146 -10.74 3.92 -5.55
C ASN A 146 -11.60 5.13 -6.02
N ARG A 147 -11.13 5.86 -7.04
CA ARG A 147 -11.81 7.07 -7.56
C ARG A 147 -13.19 6.82 -8.21
N ALA A 148 -13.59 5.56 -8.40
CA ALA A 148 -14.75 5.16 -9.20
C ALA A 148 -15.59 4.03 -8.56
N LEU A 149 -15.00 3.20 -7.68
CA LEU A 149 -15.68 2.11 -6.97
C LEU A 149 -15.38 2.13 -5.47
N ARG A 150 -16.33 1.66 -4.67
CA ARG A 150 -16.19 1.31 -3.25
C ARG A 150 -16.76 -0.07 -2.99
N ILE A 151 -16.01 -0.98 -2.37
CA ILE A 151 -16.56 -2.23 -1.84
C ILE A 151 -17.42 -1.89 -0.60
N LEU A 152 -18.66 -2.39 -0.58
CA LEU A 152 -19.59 -2.25 0.54
C LEU A 152 -19.56 -3.49 1.46
N SER A 153 -19.39 -4.68 0.88
CA SER A 153 -19.18 -5.92 1.62
C SER A 153 -18.54 -6.98 0.72
N ALA A 154 -17.76 -7.89 1.29
CA ALA A 154 -17.68 -9.26 0.79
C ALA A 154 -18.51 -10.18 1.73
N ARG A 155 -18.68 -11.45 1.39
CA ARG A 155 -18.97 -12.56 2.33
C ARG A 155 -19.09 -13.86 1.58
N GLU A 156 -18.80 -14.96 2.27
CA GLU A 156 -19.10 -16.30 1.78
C GLU A 156 -20.58 -16.62 2.05
N ASP A 157 -21.30 -17.01 1.01
CA ASP A 157 -22.64 -17.60 1.11
C ASP A 157 -22.52 -19.07 1.56
N THR A 158 -23.61 -19.69 2.02
CA THR A 158 -23.63 -21.10 2.47
C THR A 158 -23.09 -22.08 1.43
N ASP A 159 -23.21 -21.72 0.15
CA ASP A 159 -22.93 -22.57 -1.01
C ASP A 159 -21.47 -22.42 -1.49
N GLY A 160 -20.55 -21.93 -0.64
CA GLY A 160 -19.15 -21.67 -1.01
C GLY A 160 -18.98 -20.58 -2.08
N THR A 161 -19.99 -19.72 -2.24
CA THR A 161 -19.98 -18.63 -3.22
C THR A 161 -19.59 -17.32 -2.52
N LEU A 162 -18.53 -16.67 -2.96
CA LEU A 162 -18.19 -15.32 -2.52
C LEU A 162 -19.16 -14.31 -3.15
N VAL A 163 -19.86 -13.56 -2.32
CA VAL A 163 -20.76 -12.46 -2.70
C VAL A 163 -20.08 -11.14 -2.39
N VAL A 164 -19.79 -10.35 -3.42
CA VAL A 164 -19.18 -9.01 -3.29
C VAL A 164 -20.20 -7.96 -3.68
N THR A 165 -20.54 -7.07 -2.75
CA THR A 165 -21.40 -5.91 -2.94
C THR A 165 -20.53 -4.67 -3.06
N TYR A 166 -20.77 -3.82 -4.06
CA TYR A 166 -19.96 -2.63 -4.31
C TYR A 166 -20.81 -1.48 -4.90
N GLN A 167 -20.36 -0.25 -4.69
CA GLN A 167 -21.02 0.97 -5.16
C GLN A 167 -20.16 1.69 -6.19
N ALA A 168 -20.79 2.17 -7.26
CA ALA A 168 -20.16 3.08 -8.20
C ALA A 168 -20.13 4.52 -7.62
N LEU A 169 -18.94 5.10 -7.52
CA LEU A 169 -18.72 6.49 -7.12
C LEU A 169 -18.68 7.44 -8.33
N LYS A 170 -18.47 6.89 -9.53
CA LYS A 170 -18.52 7.59 -10.83
C LYS A 170 -19.27 6.73 -11.85
N ARG A 171 -19.72 7.34 -12.94
CA ARG A 171 -20.32 6.61 -14.07
C ARG A 171 -19.22 5.81 -14.78
N LEU A 172 -19.40 4.49 -14.89
CA LEU A 172 -18.29 3.57 -15.22
C LEU A 172 -17.93 3.47 -16.71
N ASP A 173 -18.66 4.15 -17.60
CA ASP A 173 -18.28 4.40 -19.00
C ASP A 173 -17.50 5.72 -19.19
N TRP A 174 -17.69 6.68 -18.28
CA TRP A 174 -17.19 8.05 -18.36
C TRP A 174 -15.84 8.24 -17.65
N LEU A 175 -15.01 7.20 -17.60
CA LEU A 175 -13.61 7.33 -17.17
C LEU A 175 -12.69 7.82 -18.31
N GLY A 176 -13.14 7.74 -19.57
CA GLY A 176 -12.33 8.00 -20.77
C GLY A 176 -12.85 9.06 -21.76
N THR A 177 -13.47 10.18 -21.33
CA THR A 177 -13.81 11.28 -22.27
C THR A 177 -12.71 12.34 -22.40
N ALA A 178 -11.57 11.93 -22.97
CA ALA A 178 -10.78 12.82 -23.81
C ALA A 178 -10.83 12.25 -25.23
N TYR A 179 -11.19 13.11 -26.19
CA TYR A 179 -11.46 12.84 -27.61
C TYR A 179 -10.82 11.57 -28.23
N GLN A 180 -11.66 10.80 -28.95
CA GLN A 180 -11.29 9.91 -30.07
C GLN A 180 -10.07 8.98 -29.86
N GLY A 181 -10.31 7.78 -29.32
CA GLY A 181 -9.38 6.64 -29.42
C GLY A 181 -8.75 6.17 -28.11
N GLY A 182 -9.02 6.83 -26.98
CA GLY A 182 -8.63 6.34 -25.65
C GLY A 182 -9.27 4.98 -25.31
N LEU A 183 -8.55 4.17 -24.53
CA LEU A 183 -9.08 2.90 -24.01
C LEU A 183 -10.33 3.13 -23.16
N ARG A 184 -11.25 2.16 -23.18
CA ARG A 184 -12.35 2.08 -22.20
C ARG A 184 -11.77 1.70 -20.84
N GLU A 185 -11.39 2.68 -20.02
CA GLU A 185 -11.04 2.46 -18.61
C GLU A 185 -12.26 1.87 -17.87
N SER A 186 -12.21 0.59 -17.50
CA SER A 186 -13.19 -0.03 -16.61
C SER A 186 -12.60 -0.23 -15.22
N ALA A 187 -13.26 0.34 -14.22
CA ALA A 187 -12.96 0.00 -12.84
C ALA A 187 -13.46 -1.42 -12.57
N ASP A 188 -12.59 -2.27 -12.05
CA ASP A 188 -12.82 -3.71 -11.93
C ASP A 188 -12.56 -4.18 -10.50
N VAL A 189 -13.30 -5.19 -10.06
CA VAL A 189 -13.14 -5.84 -8.75
C VAL A 189 -12.16 -7.02 -8.91
N MET A 190 -11.06 -6.96 -8.18
CA MET A 190 -10.13 -8.08 -8.02
C MET A 190 -10.55 -8.94 -6.84
N VAL A 191 -10.44 -10.26 -7.01
CA VAL A 191 -10.54 -11.23 -5.92
C VAL A 191 -9.39 -12.22 -6.01
N ASP A 192 -8.55 -12.19 -4.98
CA ASP A 192 -7.47 -13.13 -4.74
C ASP A 192 -7.93 -14.18 -3.72
N PHE A 193 -7.62 -15.45 -3.96
CA PHE A 193 -7.95 -16.58 -3.11
C PHE A 193 -6.67 -17.25 -2.62
N TYR A 194 -6.60 -17.58 -1.32
CA TYR A 194 -5.42 -18.15 -0.68
C TYR A 194 -5.73 -19.47 0.03
N ASP A 195 -4.73 -20.36 0.15
CA ASP A 195 -4.84 -21.65 0.85
C ASP A 195 -4.64 -21.53 2.37
N GLU A 196 -4.49 -22.67 3.06
CA GLU A 196 -4.21 -22.73 4.51
C GLU A 196 -2.86 -22.12 4.90
N GLN A 197 -1.91 -22.06 3.97
CA GLN A 197 -0.55 -21.56 4.17
C GLN A 197 -0.43 -20.08 3.77
N GLY A 198 -1.51 -19.46 3.29
CA GLY A 198 -1.53 -18.08 2.82
C GLY A 198 -0.92 -17.90 1.42
N VAL A 199 -0.71 -18.98 0.66
CA VAL A 199 -0.19 -18.92 -0.71
C VAL A 199 -1.33 -18.63 -1.68
N LEU A 200 -1.07 -17.79 -2.70
CA LEU A 200 -2.06 -17.39 -3.70
C LEU A 200 -2.45 -18.59 -4.58
N VAL A 201 -3.67 -19.08 -4.41
CA VAL A 201 -4.28 -20.16 -5.21
C VAL A 201 -4.79 -19.66 -6.55
N ARG A 202 -5.48 -18.51 -6.55
CA ARG A 202 -6.09 -17.93 -7.76
C ARG A 202 -6.34 -16.44 -7.59
N SER A 203 -5.87 -15.63 -8.54
CA SER A 203 -6.36 -14.27 -8.73
C SER A 203 -7.46 -14.25 -9.80
N SER A 204 -8.44 -13.34 -9.68
CA SER A 204 -9.52 -13.19 -10.66
C SER A 204 -9.99 -11.73 -10.75
N ARG A 205 -10.18 -11.24 -11.98
CA ARG A 205 -10.60 -9.86 -12.30
C ARG A 205 -12.02 -9.87 -12.85
N HIS A 206 -12.90 -9.07 -12.25
CA HIS A 206 -14.33 -9.03 -12.58
C HIS A 206 -14.75 -7.59 -12.89
N PRO A 207 -15.30 -7.30 -14.09
CA PRO A 207 -15.68 -5.93 -14.43
C PRO A 207 -16.86 -5.47 -13.58
N ALA A 208 -16.77 -4.26 -13.01
CA ALA A 208 -17.87 -3.72 -12.20
C ALA A 208 -19.05 -3.35 -13.11
N ARG A 209 -20.19 -4.02 -12.90
CA ARG A 209 -21.41 -3.94 -13.73
C ARG A 209 -22.64 -4.17 -12.87
N LYS A 210 -23.76 -3.57 -13.27
CA LYS A 210 -25.04 -3.73 -12.55
C LYS A 210 -25.57 -5.17 -12.65
N THR A 211 -25.29 -5.84 -13.76
CA THR A 211 -25.68 -7.22 -14.06
C THR A 211 -24.46 -8.03 -14.54
N ALA A 212 -24.46 -9.34 -14.25
CA ALA A 212 -23.35 -10.24 -14.61
C ALA A 212 -23.18 -10.43 -16.13
N THR A 213 -24.18 -10.05 -16.94
CA THR A 213 -24.18 -10.14 -18.41
C THR A 213 -23.52 -8.97 -19.13
N GLY A 214 -23.08 -7.93 -18.41
CA GLY A 214 -21.98 -7.06 -18.87
C GLY A 214 -22.34 -5.72 -19.54
N ASP A 215 -23.54 -5.56 -20.08
CA ASP A 215 -23.94 -4.37 -20.84
C ASP A 215 -24.37 -3.17 -19.96
N ASP A 216 -24.83 -3.42 -18.73
CA ASP A 216 -25.32 -2.34 -17.85
C ASP A 216 -24.18 -1.52 -17.23
N VAL A 217 -24.00 -0.31 -17.76
CA VAL A 217 -23.18 0.76 -17.16
C VAL A 217 -23.78 1.21 -15.82
N MET A 218 -22.98 1.20 -14.76
CA MET A 218 -23.39 1.76 -13.46
C MET A 218 -23.19 3.27 -13.41
N ASN A 219 -24.17 3.96 -12.83
CA ASN A 219 -24.18 5.39 -12.53
C ASN A 219 -23.71 5.66 -11.09
N PRO A 220 -23.28 6.89 -10.75
CA PRO A 220 -22.90 7.25 -9.39
C PRO A 220 -24.03 6.94 -8.38
N GLY A 221 -23.68 6.29 -7.28
CA GLY A 221 -24.60 5.84 -6.25
C GLY A 221 -25.18 4.44 -6.46
N GLU A 222 -25.19 3.90 -7.68
CA GLU A 222 -25.72 2.55 -7.94
C GLU A 222 -24.85 1.44 -7.31
N VAL A 223 -25.52 0.38 -6.87
CA VAL A 223 -24.91 -0.79 -6.22
C VAL A 223 -24.98 -1.98 -7.16
N GLY A 224 -23.85 -2.69 -7.28
CA GLY A 224 -23.70 -3.93 -8.03
C GLY A 224 -23.30 -5.09 -7.11
N THR A 225 -23.59 -6.31 -7.57
CA THR A 225 -23.32 -7.54 -6.83
C THR A 225 -22.64 -8.57 -7.74
N LEU A 226 -21.45 -9.02 -7.35
CA LEU A 226 -20.76 -10.14 -7.98
C LEU A 226 -20.93 -11.41 -7.13
N ARG A 227 -21.15 -12.56 -7.79
CA ARG A 227 -21.15 -13.89 -7.17
C ARG A 227 -20.07 -14.74 -7.82
N ILE A 228 -19.10 -15.19 -7.04
CA ILE A 228 -17.86 -15.81 -7.51
C ILE A 228 -17.65 -17.14 -6.77
N ALA A 229 -17.62 -18.26 -7.48
CA ALA A 229 -17.38 -19.56 -6.86
C ALA A 229 -15.95 -19.65 -6.27
N LYS A 230 -15.84 -19.95 -4.97
CA LYS A 230 -14.55 -20.11 -4.28
C LYS A 230 -13.84 -21.40 -4.74
N PRO A 231 -12.51 -21.41 -4.93
CA PRO A 231 -11.77 -22.66 -5.16
C PRO A 231 -11.88 -23.60 -3.96
N LEU A 232 -12.05 -24.90 -4.20
CA LEU A 232 -12.19 -25.91 -3.13
C LEU A 232 -10.97 -25.97 -2.18
N ASN A 233 -9.79 -25.59 -2.68
CA ASN A 233 -8.54 -25.54 -1.93
C ASN A 233 -8.20 -24.15 -1.36
N ALA A 234 -9.07 -23.14 -1.55
CA ALA A 234 -8.91 -21.85 -0.90
C ALA A 234 -9.59 -21.87 0.48
N ARG A 235 -8.94 -21.25 1.48
CA ARG A 235 -9.55 -20.98 2.79
C ARG A 235 -10.05 -19.56 2.89
N SER A 236 -9.26 -18.61 2.44
CA SER A 236 -9.48 -17.16 2.60
C SER A 236 -9.44 -16.42 1.25
N TYR A 237 -9.79 -15.14 1.27
CA TYR A 237 -9.84 -14.29 0.10
C TYR A 237 -9.52 -12.82 0.45
N ARG A 238 -8.98 -12.08 -0.53
CA ARG A 238 -8.86 -10.62 -0.50
C ARG A 238 -9.68 -10.04 -1.65
N VAL A 239 -10.51 -9.05 -1.36
CA VAL A 239 -11.25 -8.27 -2.37
C VAL A 239 -10.64 -6.86 -2.43
N TRP A 240 -10.40 -6.34 -3.64
CA TRP A 240 -9.85 -5.00 -3.85
C TRP A 240 -10.26 -4.43 -5.22
N VAL A 241 -10.07 -3.12 -5.47
CA VAL A 241 -10.54 -2.45 -6.69
C VAL A 241 -9.44 -1.84 -7.55
N VAL A 242 -9.36 -2.29 -8.79
CA VAL A 242 -8.39 -1.83 -9.79
C VAL A 242 -8.97 -0.70 -10.65
N LYS A 243 -8.08 0.11 -11.25
CA LYS A 243 -8.39 1.23 -12.16
C LYS A 243 -8.38 0.79 -13.62
#